data_AF-A0A945VZU1-F1
#
_entry.id   AF-A0A945VZU1-F1
#
_cell.length_a   1.000
_cell.length_b   1.000
_cell.length_c   1.000
_cell.angle_alpha   90.00
_cell.angle_beta   90.00
_cell.angle_gamma   90.00
#
_symmetry.space_group_name_H-M   'P 1'
#
loop_
_entity.id
_entity.type
_entity.pdbx_description
1 polymer ?
#
loop_
_entity_poly.entity_id
_entity_poly.type
_entity_poly.pdbx_seq_one_letter_code
_entity_poly.pdbx_strand_id
1 'polypeptide(L)' 'MKIKVGNKICDGDDEPVMVILTNKDKENIANMAKGCQKYCEHPDTMDDEEIYEWMAE' A
#
# COMPACT_ATOMS: atom_id res chain seq x y z
N MET A 1 -7.03 1.94 9.74
CA MET A 1 -6.02 1.92 8.64
C MET A 1 -6.41 0.79 7.71
N LYS A 2 -6.46 1.00 6.39
CA LYS A 2 -6.87 -0.03 5.43
C LYS A 2 -5.66 -0.61 4.71
N ILE A 3 -5.57 -1.94 4.65
CA ILE A 3 -4.50 -2.67 3.96
C ILE A 3 -5.15 -3.58 2.92
N LYS A 4 -4.78 -3.41 1.64
CA LYS A 4 -5.21 -4.29 0.55
C LYS A 4 -4.14 -5.38 0.33
N VAL A 5 -4.53 -6.64 0.39
CA VAL A 5 -3.67 -7.81 0.11
C VAL A 5 -4.38 -8.70 -0.89
N GLY A 6 -3.88 -8.76 -2.12
CA GLY A 6 -4.60 -9.34 -3.25
C GLY A 6 -5.97 -8.67 -3.40
N ASN A 7 -7.04 -9.44 -3.21
CA ASN A 7 -8.43 -8.97 -3.33
C ASN A 7 -9.12 -8.73 -1.97
N LYS A 8 -8.40 -8.85 -0.85
CA LYS A 8 -8.94 -8.59 0.50
C LYS A 8 -8.51 -7.20 0.97
N ILE A 9 -9.45 -6.45 1.54
CA ILE A 9 -9.16 -5.25 2.34
C ILE A 9 -9.33 -5.62 3.82
N CYS A 10 -8.28 -5.43 4.61
CA CYS A 10 -8.32 -5.50 6.06
C CYS A 10 -8.44 -4.08 6.62
N ASP A 11 -9.34 -3.84 7.58
CA ASP A 11 -9.46 -2.57 8.28
C ASP A 11 -9.04 -2.71 9.74
N GLY A 12 -8.12 -1.85 10.17
CA GLY A 12 -7.65 -1.76 11.56
C GLY A 12 -8.72 -1.34 12.56
N ASP A 13 -9.85 -0.81 12.10
CA ASP A 13 -11.00 -0.51 12.95
C ASP A 13 -11.83 -1.78 13.26
N ASP A 14 -11.73 -2.82 12.42
CA ASP A 14 -12.47 -4.09 12.54
C ASP A 14 -11.62 -5.24 13.11
N GLU A 15 -10.36 -5.36 12.65
CA GLU A 15 -9.42 -6.41 13.07
C GLU A 15 -8.02 -5.83 13.33
N PRO A 16 -7.23 -6.37 14.29
CA PRO A 16 -5.87 -5.92 14.50
C PRO A 16 -5.02 -6.10 13.25
N VAL A 17 -4.44 -4.99 12.76
CA VAL A 17 -3.52 -4.99 11.62
C VAL A 17 -2.15 -4.46 12.03
N MET A 18 -1.10 -5.05 11.46
CA MET A 18 0.28 -4.59 11.64
C MET A 18 0.96 -4.46 10.28
N VAL A 19 1.61 -3.32 10.04
CA VAL A 19 2.48 -3.10 8.88
C VAL A 19 3.92 -3.06 9.38
N ILE A 20 4.78 -3.93 8.86
CA ILE A 20 6.20 -3.96 9.19
C ILE A 20 6.94 -3.24 8.06
N LEU A 21 7.37 -2.01 8.33
CA LEU A 21 8.03 -1.15 7.35
C LEU A 21 9.55 -1.26 7.45
N THR A 22 10.21 -1.44 6.30
CA THR A 22 11.65 -1.23 6.16
C THR A 22 12.00 0.25 6.37
N ASN A 23 13.28 0.56 6.52
CA ASN A 23 13.71 1.97 6.57
C ASN A 23 13.40 2.70 5.26
N LYS A 24 13.50 2.01 4.12
CA LYS A 24 13.21 2.59 2.80
C LYS A 24 11.74 2.94 2.66
N ASP A 25 10.84 2.07 3.13
CA ASP A 25 9.39 2.33 3.08
C ASP A 25 9.04 3.55 3.91
N LYS A 26 9.65 3.68 5.11
CA LYS A 26 9.47 4.86 5.98
C LYS A 26 9.90 6.15 5.28
N GLU A 27 11.05 6.14 4.61
CA GLU A 27 11.53 7.28 3.83
C GLU A 27 10.59 7.60 2.66
N ASN A 28 10.14 6.60 1.93
CA ASN A 28 9.23 6.79 0.79
C ASN A 28 7.89 7.38 1.24
N ILE A 29 7.30 6.86 2.32
CA ILE A 29 6.05 7.35 2.90
C ILE A 29 6.21 8.77 3.45
N ALA A 30 7.32 9.06 4.14
CA ALA A 30 7.58 10.40 4.68
C ALA A 30 7.72 11.46 3.59
N ASN A 31 8.19 11.07 2.39
CA ASN A 31 8.36 11.95 1.23
C ASN A 31 7.18 11.90 0.25
N MET A 32 6.07 11.26 0.61
CA MET A 32 4.90 11.14 -0.25
C MET A 32 4.31 12.52 -0.58
N ALA A 33 3.91 12.73 -1.85
CA ALA A 33 3.35 14.00 -2.29
C ALA A 33 2.10 14.39 -1.49
N LYS A 34 1.94 15.70 -1.22
CA LYS A 34 0.77 16.21 -0.50
C LYS A 34 -0.52 15.83 -1.24
N GLY A 35 -1.43 15.17 -0.53
CA GLY A 35 -2.73 14.72 -1.07
C GLY A 35 -2.77 13.26 -1.49
N CYS A 36 -1.63 12.58 -1.61
CA CYS A 36 -1.61 11.13 -1.78
C CYS A 36 -1.97 10.44 -0.46
N GLN A 37 -2.71 9.33 -0.57
CA GLN A 37 -3.20 8.55 0.58
C GLN A 37 -2.93 7.04 0.45
N LYS A 38 -2.40 6.60 -0.69
CA LYS A 38 -2.11 5.20 -1.01
C LYS A 38 -0.61 5.05 -1.21
N TYR A 39 0.01 4.16 -0.44
CA TYR A 39 1.37 3.65 -0.64
C TYR A 39 1.23 2.19 -1.08
N CYS A 40 1.94 1.79 -2.13
CA CYS A 40 1.90 0.44 -2.67
C CYS A 40 3.31 -0.14 -2.71
N GLU A 41 3.45 -1.33 -2.15
CA GLU A 41 4.56 -2.23 -2.39
C GLU A 41 4.01 -3.39 -3.21
N HIS A 42 4.65 -3.73 -4.32
CA HIS A 42 4.20 -4.78 -5.23
C HIS A 42 5.40 -5.65 -5.65
N PRO A 43 5.16 -6.90 -6.11
CA PRO A 43 6.22 -7.73 -6.67
C PRO A 43 6.86 -7.08 -7.91
N ASP A 44 8.15 -7.35 -8.13
CA ASP A 44 8.88 -6.94 -9.33
C ASP A 44 8.33 -7.56 -10.63
N THR A 45 7.42 -8.54 -10.52
CA THR A 45 6.79 -9.21 -11.66
C THR A 45 5.59 -8.44 -12.23
N MET A 46 5.07 -7.45 -11.51
CA MET A 46 3.96 -6.63 -11.99
C MET A 46 4.48 -5.44 -12.78
N ASP A 47 3.83 -5.13 -13.90
CA ASP A 47 4.09 -3.89 -14.64
C ASP A 47 3.26 -2.70 -14.13
N ASP A 48 3.61 -1.50 -14.59
CA ASP A 48 2.97 -0.26 -14.17
C ASP A 48 1.44 -0.28 -14.38
N GLU A 49 0.96 -0.84 -15.50
CA GLU A 49 -0.47 -0.90 -15.82
C GLU A 49 -1.22 -1.79 -14.80
N GLU A 50 -0.69 -2.99 -14.55
CA GLU A 50 -1.23 -3.91 -13.54
C GLU A 50 -1.26 -3.29 -12.14
N ILE A 51 -0.23 -2.52 -11.77
CA ILE A 51 -0.15 -1.83 -10.47
C ILE A 51 -1.21 -0.73 -10.39
N TYR A 52 -1.35 0.11 -11.42
CA TYR A 52 -2.34 1.18 -11.43
C TYR A 52 -3.77 0.65 -11.39
N GLU A 53 -4.07 -0.40 -12.15
CA GLU A 53 -5.37 -1.08 -12.11
C GLU A 53 -5.65 -1.62 -10.71
N TRP A 54 -4.69 -2.35 -10.12
CA TRP A 54 -4.85 -2.92 -8.78
C TRP A 54 -5.01 -1.85 -7.70
N MET A 55 -4.34 -0.70 -7.83
CA MET A 55 -4.48 0.42 -6.88
C MET A 55 -5.78 1.21 -7.07
N ALA A 56 -6.39 1.19 -8.26
CA ALA A 56 -7.62 1.91 -8.57
C ALA A 56 -8.86 1.24 -7.97
N GLU A 57 -8.87 -0.10 -7.95
CA GLU A 57 -9.87 -0.95 -7.27
C GLU A 57 -9.90 -0.76 -5.74
#